data_AF-W2TAF5-F1
#
_entry.id   AF-W2TAF5-F1
#
_cell.length_a   1.000
_cell.length_b   1.000
_cell.length_c   1.000
_cell.angle_alpha   90.00
_cell.angle_beta   90.00
_cell.angle_gamma   90.00
#
_symmetry.space_group_name_H-M   'P 1'
#
loop_
_entity.id
_entity.type
_entity.pdbx_description
1 polymer ?
#
loop_
_entity_poly.entity_id
_entity_poly.type
_entity_poly.pdbx_seq_one_letter_code
_entity_poly.pdbx_strand_id
1 'polypeptide(L)'
;MNWHSQRLTVSRANLKLILVIALFWCAALFTISDNFNKMLTDLEVEWSITSSMLKNISCEALFNGDEAAATDAKRLTFNDSVMVDAILNSSDRSGYVGNLRCRTIQRLFGFFPTLSDEERDFPFAYAMLVNKDVAQVLMLLSAIFQPQNQFCIAVDGKSDKKFWHVISELATCYPNIQVFKEVQEISQASNTYGEKNNVNTKWGQCRY
;
A
#
# COMPACT_ATOMS: atom_id res chain seq x y z
N MET A 1 12.81 -41.23 62.44
CA MET A 1 13.04 -40.46 61.20
C MET A 1 11.82 -39.60 60.95
N ASN A 2 11.82 -38.37 61.47
CA ASN A 2 10.66 -37.48 61.44
C ASN A 2 10.61 -36.72 60.13
N TRP A 3 9.64 -37.03 59.28
CA TRP A 3 9.25 -36.20 58.15
C TRP A 3 8.29 -35.11 58.64
N HIS A 4 8.81 -33.91 58.89
CA HIS A 4 7.97 -32.72 59.06
C HIS A 4 7.43 -32.30 57.68
N SER A 5 6.18 -32.66 57.41
CA SER A 5 5.39 -32.09 56.32
C SER A 5 5.08 -30.62 56.64
N GLN A 6 5.81 -29.68 56.03
CA GLN A 6 5.39 -28.28 56.03
C GLN A 6 4.35 -28.07 54.92
N ARG A 7 3.07 -27.99 55.31
CA ARG A 7 2.02 -27.44 54.46
C ARG A 7 2.21 -25.93 54.38
N LEU A 8 2.67 -25.43 53.23
CA LEU A 8 2.69 -24.01 52.93
C LEU A 8 1.24 -23.50 52.85
N THR A 9 0.77 -22.82 53.91
CA THR A 9 -0.52 -22.12 53.89
C THR A 9 -0.37 -20.82 53.12
N VAL A 10 -0.65 -20.85 51.81
CA VAL A 10 -0.68 -19.63 50.99
C VAL A 10 -1.85 -18.76 51.47
N SER A 11 -1.55 -17.62 52.10
CA SER A 11 -2.54 -16.62 52.51
C SER A 11 -3.39 -16.16 51.31
N ARG A 12 -4.67 -15.84 51.52
CA ARG A 12 -5.56 -15.28 50.49
C ARG A 12 -4.95 -14.06 49.77
N ALA A 13 -4.11 -13.27 50.43
CA ALA A 13 -3.40 -12.14 49.82
C ALA A 13 -2.32 -12.61 48.82
N ASN A 14 -1.57 -13.65 49.16
CA ASN A 14 -0.54 -14.23 48.30
C ASN A 14 -1.15 -14.93 47.08
N LEU A 15 -2.31 -15.59 47.25
CA LEU A 15 -3.05 -16.20 46.14
C LEU A 15 -3.59 -15.14 45.15
N LYS A 16 -4.12 -14.02 45.66
CA LYS A 16 -4.54 -12.90 44.82
C LYS A 16 -3.37 -12.30 44.03
N LEU A 17 -2.20 -12.13 44.66
CA LEU A 17 -1.01 -11.61 43.99
C LEU A 17 -0.53 -12.53 42.87
N ILE A 18 -0.50 -13.85 43.12
CA ILE A 18 -0.09 -14.84 42.11
C ILE A 18 -1.07 -14.84 40.93
N LEU A 19 -2.38 -14.75 41.17
CA LEU A 19 -3.38 -14.69 40.10
C LEU A 19 -3.26 -13.42 39.26
N VAL A 20 -2.97 -12.26 39.87
CA VAL A 20 -2.76 -11.00 39.13
C VAL A 20 -1.52 -11.07 38.27
N ILE A 21 -0.42 -11.61 38.79
CA ILE A 21 0.82 -11.80 38.03
C ILE A 21 0.59 -12.78 36.88
N ALA A 22 -0.07 -13.92 37.13
CA ALA A 22 -0.40 -14.90 36.09
C ALA A 22 -1.30 -14.31 34.99
N LEU A 23 -2.32 -13.53 35.34
CA LEU A 23 -3.18 -12.83 34.38
C LEU A 23 -2.40 -11.78 33.57
N PHE A 24 -1.49 -11.05 34.21
CA PHE A 24 -0.63 -10.08 33.52
C PHE A 24 0.31 -10.75 32.52
N TRP A 25 0.99 -11.84 32.92
CA TRP A 25 1.85 -12.60 32.01
C TRP A 25 1.05 -13.32 30.91
N CYS A 26 -0.15 -13.84 31.20
CA CYS A 26 -1.03 -14.39 30.17
C CYS A 26 -1.45 -13.31 29.16
N ALA A 27 -1.85 -12.12 29.61
CA ALA A 27 -2.20 -11.02 28.72
C ALA A 27 -0.99 -10.56 27.90
N ALA A 28 0.18 -10.42 28.51
CA ALA A 28 1.42 -10.07 27.81
C ALA A 28 1.79 -11.13 26.74
N LEU A 29 1.77 -12.42 27.08
CA LEU A 29 2.04 -13.51 26.14
C LEU A 29 1.00 -13.57 25.01
N PHE A 30 -0.27 -13.34 25.32
CA PHE A 30 -1.34 -13.29 24.32
C PHE A 30 -1.13 -12.13 23.33
N THR A 31 -0.83 -10.92 23.83
CA THR A 31 -0.54 -9.76 22.96
C THR A 31 0.72 -9.93 22.12
N ILE A 32 1.78 -10.56 22.66
CA ILE A 32 3.00 -10.88 21.90
C ILE A 32 2.70 -11.89 20.80
N SER A 33 1.92 -12.93 21.11
CA SER A 33 1.49 -13.94 20.13
C SER A 33 0.67 -13.32 19.00
N ASP A 34 -0.29 -12.44 19.31
CA ASP A 34 -1.10 -11.77 18.31
C ASP A 34 -0.27 -10.86 17.39
N ASN A 35 0.68 -10.09 17.96
CA ASN A 35 1.58 -9.25 17.17
C ASN A 35 2.50 -10.08 16.27
N PHE A 36 3.04 -11.20 16.77
CA PHE A 36 3.92 -12.06 15.99
C PHE A 36 3.16 -12.75 14.84
N ASN A 37 1.95 -13.26 15.12
CA ASN A 37 1.08 -13.83 14.09
C ASN A 37 0.72 -12.79 13.01
N LYS A 38 0.42 -11.55 13.41
CA LYS A 38 0.16 -10.46 12.46
C LYS A 38 1.37 -10.14 11.58
N MET A 39 2.57 -10.08 12.18
CA MET A 39 3.82 -9.86 11.43
C MET A 39 4.10 -11.00 10.43
N LEU A 40 3.85 -12.25 10.83
CA LEU A 40 4.00 -13.42 9.95
C LEU A 40 3.01 -13.38 8.78
N THR A 41 1.73 -13.09 9.05
CA THR A 41 0.73 -12.96 7.98
C THR A 41 1.05 -11.82 7.03
N ASP A 42 1.62 -10.73 7.54
CA ASP A 42 2.03 -9.59 6.71
C ASP A 42 3.19 -9.95 5.77
N LEU A 43 4.18 -10.71 6.26
CA LEU A 43 5.33 -11.16 5.47
C LEU A 43 4.96 -12.24 4.44
N GLU A 44 4.03 -13.16 4.76
CA GLU A 44 3.57 -14.18 3.82
C GLU A 44 2.83 -13.59 2.61
N VAL A 45 2.01 -12.56 2.83
CA VAL A 45 1.28 -11.86 1.75
C VAL A 45 2.26 -11.15 0.81
N GLU A 46 3.28 -10.48 1.36
CA GLU A 46 4.30 -9.77 0.57
C GLU A 46 5.13 -10.72 -0.31
N TRP A 47 5.62 -11.83 0.25
CA TRP A 47 6.36 -12.86 -0.49
C TRP A 47 5.51 -13.59 -1.54
N SER A 48 4.24 -13.89 -1.22
CA SER A 48 3.34 -14.55 -2.17
C SER A 48 3.04 -13.67 -3.38
N ILE A 49 2.87 -12.35 -3.17
CA ILE A 49 2.54 -11.42 -4.26
C ILE A 49 3.77 -11.16 -5.13
N THR A 50 4.92 -10.88 -4.51
CA THR A 50 6.18 -10.66 -5.25
C THR A 50 6.62 -11.91 -6.02
N SER A 51 6.54 -13.10 -5.41
CA SER A 51 6.85 -14.36 -6.09
C SER A 51 5.86 -14.71 -7.21
N SER A 52 4.60 -14.28 -7.11
CA SER A 52 3.62 -14.43 -8.18
C SER A 52 3.90 -13.48 -9.36
N MET A 53 4.50 -12.32 -9.11
CA MET A 53 4.76 -11.30 -10.14
C MET A 53 6.06 -11.55 -10.88
N LEU A 54 7.12 -11.88 -10.16
CA LEU A 54 8.44 -12.11 -10.71
C LEU A 54 8.81 -13.56 -10.40
N LYS A 55 8.70 -14.43 -11.41
CA LYS A 55 9.40 -15.73 -11.35
C LYS A 55 10.90 -15.48 -11.10
N ASN A 56 11.63 -16.53 -10.74
CA ASN A 56 13.07 -16.45 -10.51
C ASN A 56 13.82 -16.09 -11.81
N ILE A 57 13.92 -14.80 -12.12
CA ILE A 57 14.57 -14.23 -13.29
C ILE A 57 15.66 -13.30 -12.81
N SER A 58 16.85 -13.46 -13.38
CA SER A 58 17.97 -12.58 -13.07
C SER A 58 17.88 -11.29 -13.87
N CYS A 59 17.58 -10.19 -13.17
CA CYS A 59 17.64 -8.85 -13.76
C CYS A 59 19.07 -8.49 -14.21
N GLU A 60 20.08 -8.91 -13.46
CA GLU A 60 21.48 -8.67 -13.82
C GLU A 60 21.83 -9.31 -15.17
N ALA A 61 21.44 -10.57 -15.37
CA ALA A 61 21.67 -11.26 -16.65
C ALA A 61 20.94 -10.56 -17.81
N LEU A 62 19.70 -10.09 -17.58
CA LEU A 62 18.95 -9.32 -18.58
C LEU A 62 19.65 -8.02 -18.96
N PHE A 63 20.11 -7.23 -17.98
CA PHE A 63 20.82 -5.97 -18.26
C PHE A 63 22.18 -6.19 -18.93
N ASN A 64 22.80 -7.35 -18.71
CA ASN A 64 24.04 -7.74 -19.36
C ASN A 64 23.83 -8.36 -20.76
N GLY A 65 22.58 -8.49 -21.22
CA GLY A 65 22.26 -8.97 -22.58
C GLY A 65 22.22 -10.49 -22.74
N ASP A 66 22.05 -11.25 -21.65
CA ASP A 66 21.91 -12.71 -21.70
C ASP A 66 20.61 -13.12 -22.43
N GLU A 67 20.76 -13.89 -23.51
CA GLU A 67 19.65 -14.32 -24.37
C GLU A 67 18.76 -15.38 -23.70
N ALA A 68 19.32 -16.23 -22.83
CA ALA A 68 18.55 -17.23 -22.09
C ALA A 68 17.66 -16.55 -21.04
N ALA A 69 18.22 -15.59 -20.29
CA ALA A 69 17.47 -14.76 -19.36
C ALA A 69 16.37 -13.97 -20.08
N ALA A 70 16.65 -13.41 -21.26
CA ALA A 70 15.66 -12.73 -22.09
C ALA A 70 14.54 -13.67 -22.57
N THR A 71 14.89 -14.91 -22.91
CA THR A 71 13.92 -15.94 -23.31
C THR A 71 13.01 -16.33 -22.14
N ASP A 72 13.56 -16.49 -20.94
CA ASP A 72 12.78 -16.78 -19.74
C ASP A 72 11.88 -15.61 -19.35
N ALA A 73 12.37 -14.37 -19.45
CA ALA A 73 11.58 -13.17 -19.21
C ALA A 73 10.41 -13.01 -20.17
N LYS A 74 10.57 -13.37 -21.46
CA LYS A 74 9.46 -13.39 -22.44
C LYS A 74 8.32 -14.33 -22.06
N ARG A 75 8.59 -15.34 -21.23
CA ARG A 75 7.59 -16.31 -20.76
C ARG A 75 6.85 -15.84 -19.50
N LEU A 76 7.16 -14.66 -18.99
CA LEU A 76 6.43 -14.06 -17.89
C LEU A 76 5.04 -13.63 -18.35
N THR A 77 4.06 -13.94 -17.52
CA THR A 77 2.70 -13.42 -17.63
C THR A 77 2.43 -12.62 -16.38
N PHE A 78 2.29 -11.31 -16.51
CA PHE A 78 1.95 -10.44 -15.38
C PHE A 78 0.44 -10.54 -15.11
N ASN A 79 0.07 -10.89 -13.88
CA ASN A 79 -1.32 -10.93 -13.44
C ASN A 79 -1.54 -9.85 -12.38
N ASP A 80 -2.10 -8.72 -12.81
CA ASP A 80 -2.37 -7.56 -11.96
C ASP A 80 -3.55 -7.77 -11.01
N SER A 81 -4.48 -8.69 -11.34
CA SER A 81 -5.68 -8.94 -10.53
C SER A 81 -5.37 -9.28 -9.07
N VAL A 82 -4.35 -10.12 -8.82
CA VAL A 82 -3.94 -10.56 -7.47
C VAL A 82 -3.62 -9.36 -6.58
N MET A 83 -2.95 -8.38 -7.15
CA MET A 83 -2.51 -7.17 -6.46
C MET A 83 -3.65 -6.19 -6.23
N VAL A 84 -4.46 -5.94 -7.26
CA VAL A 84 -5.62 -5.06 -7.13
C VAL A 84 -6.61 -5.64 -6.10
N ASP A 85 -6.80 -6.96 -6.10
CA ASP A 85 -7.69 -7.63 -5.15
C ASP A 85 -7.12 -7.60 -3.74
N ALA A 86 -5.80 -7.72 -3.55
CA ALA A 86 -5.17 -7.54 -2.24
C ALA A 86 -5.43 -6.12 -1.67
N ILE A 87 -5.33 -5.08 -2.50
CA ILE A 87 -5.63 -3.70 -2.09
C ILE A 87 -7.11 -3.57 -1.71
N LEU A 88 -8.02 -4.02 -2.56
CA LEU A 88 -9.46 -3.83 -2.37
C LEU A 88 -10.04 -4.65 -1.21
N ASN A 89 -9.55 -5.88 -1.03
CA ASN A 89 -10.01 -6.79 0.01
C ASN A 89 -9.37 -6.51 1.38
N SER A 90 -8.36 -5.65 1.43
CA SER A 90 -7.83 -5.15 2.69
C SER A 90 -8.91 -4.29 3.37
N SER A 91 -9.66 -4.95 4.27
CA SER A 91 -10.79 -4.36 4.99
C SER A 91 -10.43 -4.16 6.45
N ASP A 92 -10.82 -3.01 6.97
CA ASP A 92 -10.58 -2.58 8.35
C ASP A 92 -11.55 -3.33 9.28
N ARG A 93 -11.22 -4.57 9.63
CA ARG A 93 -12.04 -5.39 10.54
C ARG A 93 -11.78 -5.10 12.02
N SER A 94 -10.77 -4.28 12.31
CA SER A 94 -10.35 -3.90 13.66
C SER A 94 -10.34 -2.38 13.68
N GLY A 95 -11.11 -1.74 14.57
CA GLY A 95 -11.29 -0.29 14.66
C GLY A 95 -10.03 0.50 15.07
N TYR A 96 -8.88 0.18 14.47
CA TYR A 96 -7.62 0.89 14.58
C TYR A 96 -7.55 1.96 13.48
N VAL A 97 -7.24 3.18 13.89
CA VAL A 97 -7.10 4.35 13.02
C VAL A 97 -5.85 4.19 12.14
N GLY A 98 -5.98 3.53 11.00
CA GLY A 98 -4.94 3.45 9.99
C GLY A 98 -5.43 2.68 8.77
N ASN A 99 -5.64 3.39 7.66
CA ASN A 99 -6.16 2.85 6.42
C ASN A 99 -5.32 1.64 5.97
N LEU A 100 -5.86 0.43 6.16
CA LEU A 100 -5.18 -0.83 5.85
C LEU A 100 -4.77 -0.87 4.35
N ARG A 101 -5.54 -0.22 3.47
CA ARG A 101 -5.22 -0.10 2.04
C ARG A 101 -3.94 0.69 1.81
N CYS A 102 -3.72 1.76 2.56
CA CYS A 102 -2.47 2.52 2.48
C CYS A 102 -1.26 1.67 2.86
N ARG A 103 -1.37 0.87 3.93
CA ARG A 103 -0.31 -0.07 4.30
C ARG A 103 -0.07 -1.12 3.21
N THR A 104 -1.14 -1.65 2.61
CA THR A 104 -1.02 -2.61 1.50
C THR A 104 -0.31 -1.98 0.30
N ILE A 105 -0.69 -0.75 -0.10
CA ILE A 105 -0.04 -0.02 -1.19
C ILE A 105 1.45 0.24 -0.85
N GLN A 106 1.75 0.72 0.36
CA GLN A 106 3.11 0.96 0.82
C GLN A 106 4.00 -0.27 0.74
N ARG A 107 3.48 -1.44 1.16
CA ARG A 107 4.24 -2.70 1.14
C ARG A 107 4.48 -3.20 -0.28
N LEU A 108 3.46 -3.16 -1.13
CA LEU A 108 3.55 -3.70 -2.48
C LEU A 108 4.40 -2.85 -3.41
N PHE A 109 4.45 -1.54 -3.19
CA PHE A 109 5.05 -0.61 -4.14
C PHE A 109 6.25 0.14 -3.59
N GLY A 110 6.45 0.22 -2.27
CA GLY A 110 7.64 0.83 -1.67
C GLY A 110 7.79 2.31 -2.01
N PHE A 111 7.22 3.20 -1.20
CA PHE A 111 7.44 4.64 -1.36
C PHE A 111 8.55 5.06 -0.41
N PHE A 112 9.74 5.29 -0.98
CA PHE A 112 10.96 5.56 -0.23
C PHE A 112 10.99 7.00 0.31
N PRO A 113 11.70 7.23 1.43
CA PRO A 113 11.97 8.59 1.90
C PRO A 113 12.97 9.29 0.95
N THR A 114 13.00 10.63 1.01
CA THR A 114 13.99 11.45 0.29
C THR A 114 15.41 11.02 0.70
N LEU A 115 16.29 10.81 -0.28
CA LEU A 115 17.60 10.18 -0.06
C LEU A 115 18.74 11.19 0.12
N SER A 116 18.54 12.45 -0.29
CA SER A 116 19.57 13.49 -0.24
C SER A 116 19.02 14.89 0.04
N ASP A 117 19.88 15.78 0.53
CA ASP A 117 19.53 17.19 0.75
C ASP A 117 19.35 17.91 -0.61
N GLU A 118 20.14 17.54 -1.62
CA GLU A 118 20.03 18.06 -2.98
C GLU A 118 18.66 17.78 -3.61
N GLU A 119 18.13 16.55 -3.46
CA GLU A 119 16.80 16.19 -3.95
C GLU A 119 15.69 16.90 -3.17
N ARG A 120 15.88 17.11 -1.86
CA ARG A 120 14.92 17.84 -1.01
C ARG A 120 14.80 19.30 -1.44
N ASP A 121 15.92 19.91 -1.79
CA ASP A 121 16.00 21.32 -2.20
C ASP A 121 15.58 21.54 -3.67
N PHE A 122 15.35 20.46 -4.43
CA PHE A 122 14.92 20.51 -5.82
C PHE A 122 13.64 19.69 -6.09
N PRO A 123 12.48 20.16 -5.62
CA PRO A 123 11.22 19.43 -5.76
C PRO A 123 10.63 19.52 -7.18
N PHE A 124 10.07 18.41 -7.66
CA PHE A 124 9.36 18.32 -8.94
C PHE A 124 7.84 18.31 -8.78
N ALA A 125 7.14 18.63 -9.87
CA ALA A 125 5.69 18.45 -10.00
C ALA A 125 5.38 17.58 -11.22
N TYR A 126 4.59 16.52 -11.04
CA TYR A 126 4.17 15.59 -12.09
C TYR A 126 2.68 15.69 -12.33
N ALA A 127 2.29 15.73 -13.60
CA ALA A 127 0.91 15.65 -14.05
C ALA A 127 0.72 14.34 -14.85
N MET A 128 -0.21 13.50 -14.42
CA MET A 128 -0.47 12.18 -15.01
C MET A 128 -1.93 12.08 -15.42
N LEU A 129 -2.18 11.72 -16.68
CA LEU A 129 -3.50 11.33 -17.18
C LEU A 129 -3.55 9.81 -17.27
N VAL A 130 -4.43 9.18 -16.50
CA VAL A 130 -4.53 7.73 -16.39
C VAL A 130 -5.96 7.26 -16.63
N ASN A 131 -6.12 6.08 -17.23
CA ASN A 131 -7.45 5.58 -17.56
C ASN A 131 -7.69 4.07 -17.34
N LYS A 132 -6.63 3.26 -17.25
CA LYS A 132 -6.70 1.81 -17.07
C LYS A 132 -5.44 1.28 -16.38
N ASP A 133 -5.45 -0.01 -16.02
CA ASP A 133 -4.30 -0.79 -15.54
C ASP A 133 -3.66 -0.22 -14.25
N VAL A 134 -4.32 -0.45 -13.11
CA VAL A 134 -3.89 0.04 -11.79
C VAL A 134 -2.44 -0.30 -11.48
N ALA A 135 -2.02 -1.53 -11.79
CA ALA A 135 -0.64 -1.97 -11.55
C ALA A 135 0.39 -1.12 -12.29
N GLN A 136 0.11 -0.74 -13.54
CA GLN A 136 1.02 0.11 -14.30
C GLN A 136 1.17 1.48 -13.63
N VAL A 137 0.06 2.09 -13.20
CA VAL A 137 0.08 3.39 -12.54
C VAL A 137 0.87 3.34 -11.24
N LEU A 138 0.62 2.31 -10.42
CA LEU A 138 1.29 2.17 -9.13
C LEU A 138 2.78 1.80 -9.27
N MET A 139 3.15 0.98 -10.26
CA MET A 139 4.56 0.69 -10.58
C MET A 139 5.29 1.92 -11.13
N LEU A 140 4.62 2.73 -11.96
CA LEU A 140 5.20 3.99 -12.42
C LEU A 140 5.41 4.92 -11.23
N LEU A 141 4.40 5.08 -10.39
CA LEU A 141 4.45 5.94 -9.23
C LEU A 141 5.56 5.48 -8.27
N SER A 142 5.71 4.17 -7.99
CA SER A 142 6.80 3.69 -7.13
C SER A 142 8.19 4.00 -7.67
N ALA A 143 8.36 4.00 -8.99
CA ALA A 143 9.64 4.30 -9.61
C ALA A 143 10.04 5.79 -9.51
N ILE A 144 9.06 6.70 -9.43
CA ILE A 144 9.31 8.17 -9.47
C ILE A 144 8.89 8.91 -8.21
N PHE A 145 8.23 8.24 -7.26
CA PHE A 145 7.72 8.87 -6.06
C PHE A 145 8.87 9.34 -5.18
N GLN A 146 8.82 10.62 -4.80
CA GLN A 146 9.63 11.18 -3.75
C GLN A 146 8.75 12.07 -2.86
N PRO A 147 8.97 12.10 -1.53
CA PRO A 147 8.10 12.83 -0.60
C PRO A 147 7.99 14.34 -0.87
N GLN A 148 9.06 14.96 -1.38
CA GLN A 148 9.10 16.40 -1.70
C GLN A 148 8.45 16.74 -3.05
N ASN A 149 8.22 15.74 -3.92
CA ASN A 149 7.60 15.95 -5.21
C ASN A 149 6.08 16.04 -5.06
N GLN A 150 5.43 16.79 -5.93
CA GLN A 150 3.98 16.90 -6.01
C GLN A 150 3.44 16.08 -7.19
N PHE A 151 2.35 15.35 -6.98
CA PHE A 151 1.72 14.51 -8.00
C PHE A 151 0.26 14.90 -8.20
N CYS A 152 -0.09 15.12 -9.46
CA CYS A 152 -1.42 15.49 -9.91
C CYS A 152 -1.92 14.40 -10.86
N ILE A 153 -2.93 13.64 -10.47
CA ILE A 153 -3.44 12.50 -11.21
C ILE A 153 -4.87 12.78 -11.69
N ALA A 154 -5.02 12.95 -13.00
CA ALA A 154 -6.30 13.00 -13.67
C ALA A 154 -6.73 11.58 -14.08
N VAL A 155 -7.89 11.15 -13.61
CA VAL A 155 -8.51 9.89 -14.02
C VAL A 155 -9.56 10.17 -15.09
N ASP A 156 -9.47 9.50 -16.24
CA ASP A 156 -10.47 9.59 -17.31
C ASP A 156 -11.88 9.26 -16.79
N GLY A 157 -12.88 10.05 -17.22
CA GLY A 157 -14.27 9.86 -16.83
C GLY A 157 -14.83 8.48 -17.19
N LYS A 158 -14.29 7.84 -18.23
CA LYS A 158 -14.65 6.50 -18.72
C LYS A 158 -14.06 5.36 -17.89
N SER A 159 -13.08 5.63 -17.03
CA SER A 159 -12.46 4.60 -16.20
C SER A 159 -13.49 3.91 -15.31
N ASP A 160 -13.33 2.60 -15.17
CA ASP A 160 -14.20 1.78 -14.38
C ASP A 160 -14.14 2.16 -12.88
N LYS A 161 -15.16 1.72 -12.14
CA LYS A 161 -15.29 2.07 -10.71
C LYS A 161 -14.17 1.48 -9.86
N LYS A 162 -13.67 0.29 -10.21
CA LYS A 162 -12.58 -0.40 -9.49
C LYS A 162 -11.29 0.41 -9.63
N PHE A 163 -10.96 0.83 -10.86
CA PHE A 163 -9.82 1.69 -11.15
C PHE A 163 -9.89 3.02 -10.39
N TRP A 164 -11.01 3.75 -10.53
CA TRP A 164 -11.21 5.02 -9.80
C TRP A 164 -11.02 4.84 -8.29
N HIS A 165 -11.63 3.80 -7.71
CA HIS A 165 -11.56 3.56 -6.28
C HIS A 165 -10.11 3.39 -5.82
N VAL A 166 -9.33 2.51 -6.46
CA VAL A 166 -7.92 2.28 -6.05
C VAL A 166 -7.05 3.51 -6.25
N ILE A 167 -7.17 4.21 -7.38
CA ILE A 167 -6.37 5.42 -7.61
C ILE A 167 -6.74 6.54 -6.63
N SER A 168 -8.02 6.69 -6.28
CA SER A 168 -8.46 7.70 -5.31
C SER A 168 -7.96 7.43 -3.88
N GLU A 169 -7.71 6.17 -3.51
CA GLU A 169 -7.11 5.83 -2.21
C GLU A 169 -5.69 6.41 -2.06
N LEU A 170 -4.94 6.59 -3.15
CA LEU A 170 -3.59 7.18 -3.10
C LEU A 170 -3.58 8.58 -2.46
N ALA A 171 -4.56 9.42 -2.80
CA ALA A 171 -4.70 10.75 -2.22
C ALA A 171 -5.02 10.72 -0.72
N THR A 172 -5.58 9.62 -0.21
CA THR A 172 -5.80 9.43 1.24
C THR A 172 -4.54 8.97 1.96
N CYS A 173 -3.64 8.30 1.25
CA CYS A 173 -2.42 7.73 1.80
C CYS A 173 -1.25 8.73 1.79
N TYR A 174 -1.21 9.60 0.78
CA TYR A 174 -0.08 10.48 0.53
C TYR A 174 -0.56 11.92 0.31
N PRO A 175 -0.19 12.86 1.19
CA PRO A 175 -0.67 14.23 1.12
C PRO A 175 -0.14 15.00 -0.10
N ASN A 176 0.98 14.55 -0.69
CA ASN A 176 1.58 15.13 -1.90
C ASN A 176 1.00 14.54 -3.21
N ILE A 177 -0.05 13.72 -3.12
CA ILE A 177 -0.78 13.19 -4.28
C ILE A 177 -2.20 13.74 -4.28
N GLN A 178 -2.57 14.40 -5.38
CA GLN A 178 -3.92 14.89 -5.63
C GLN A 178 -4.52 14.12 -6.80
N VAL A 179 -5.75 13.64 -6.61
CA VAL A 179 -6.45 12.81 -7.60
C VAL A 179 -7.81 13.45 -7.90
N PHE A 180 -8.15 13.56 -9.18
CA PHE A 180 -9.46 14.02 -9.62
C PHE A 180 -9.96 13.22 -10.80
N LYS A 181 -11.29 13.11 -10.91
CA LYS A 181 -11.96 12.47 -12.04
C LYS A 181 -12.37 13.51 -13.09
N GLU A 182 -11.99 13.27 -14.34
CA GLU A 182 -12.54 13.99 -15.46
C GLU A 182 -14.04 13.69 -15.57
N VAL A 183 -14.86 14.74 -15.71
CA VAL A 183 -16.31 14.55 -15.89
C VAL A 183 -16.55 14.55 -17.39
N GLN A 184 -17.20 13.52 -17.90
CA GLN A 184 -17.70 13.56 -19.26
C GLN A 184 -18.83 14.59 -19.35
N GLU A 185 -18.62 15.63 -20.15
CA GLU A 185 -19.74 16.33 -20.76
C GLU A 185 -20.40 15.36 -21.74
N ILE A 186 -21.67 15.03 -21.49
CA ILE A 186 -22.47 14.20 -22.39
C ILE A 186 -22.61 15.00 -23.68
N SER A 187 -21.89 14.61 -24.73
CA SER A 187 -22.00 15.22 -26.05
C SER A 187 -23.37 14.88 -26.66
N GLN A 188 -24.41 15.64 -26.33
CA GLN A 188 -25.47 15.93 -27.29
C GLN A 188 -25.03 17.15 -28.08
N ALA A 189 -24.86 16.96 -29.38
CA ALA A 189 -24.36 17.93 -30.35
C ALA A 189 -24.78 19.38 -30.04
N SER A 190 -23.80 20.22 -29.70
CA SER A 190 -23.90 21.66 -29.91
C SER A 190 -22.52 22.22 -30.17
N ASN A 191 -22.34 22.75 -31.38
CA ASN A 191 -21.19 23.56 -31.74
C ASN A 191 -21.09 24.76 -30.80
N THR A 192 -20.18 24.74 -29.82
CA THR A 192 -19.69 26.00 -29.25
C THR A 192 -18.18 25.93 -29.03
N TYR A 193 -17.49 26.74 -29.82
CA TYR A 193 -16.13 27.21 -29.64
C TYR A 193 -16.06 28.11 -28.39
N GLY A 194 -16.46 27.60 -27.22
CA GLY A 194 -16.71 28.39 -26.01
C GLY A 194 -16.67 27.66 -24.67
N GLU A 195 -16.56 26.32 -24.63
CA GLU A 195 -16.56 25.53 -23.38
C GLU A 195 -15.18 24.97 -23.00
N LYS A 196 -14.08 25.68 -23.34
CA LYS A 196 -12.72 25.36 -22.85
C LYS A 196 -12.45 25.83 -21.40
N ASN A 197 -13.50 26.12 -20.62
CA ASN A 197 -13.36 26.74 -19.30
C ASN A 197 -13.38 25.74 -18.14
N ASN A 198 -13.58 24.43 -18.37
CA ASN A 198 -13.73 23.46 -17.27
C ASN A 198 -12.61 22.42 -17.13
N VAL A 199 -11.81 22.22 -18.19
CA VAL A 199 -10.61 21.35 -18.10
C VAL A 199 -9.47 22.11 -17.41
N ASN A 200 -9.28 23.40 -17.74
CA ASN A 200 -8.28 24.26 -17.10
C ASN A 200 -8.56 24.54 -15.61
N THR A 201 -9.83 24.50 -15.17
CA THR A 201 -10.19 24.71 -13.76
C THR A 201 -9.91 23.49 -12.88
N LYS A 202 -9.92 22.28 -13.44
CA LYS A 202 -9.62 21.04 -12.69
C LYS A 202 -8.12 20.78 -12.54
N TRP A 203 -7.33 20.92 -13.61
CA TRP A 203 -5.87 20.90 -13.48
C TRP A 203 -5.38 22.06 -12.61
N GLY A 204 -6.08 23.20 -12.61
CA GLY A 204 -5.82 24.31 -11.69
C GLY A 204 -6.09 24.02 -10.20
N GLN A 205 -6.67 22.85 -9.86
CA GLN A 205 -6.78 22.40 -8.47
C GLN A 205 -5.50 21.75 -7.96
N CYS A 206 -4.60 21.31 -8.85
CA CYS A 206 -3.29 20.83 -8.50
C CYS A 206 -2.39 21.98 -8.07
N ARG A 207 -2.50 22.36 -6.80
CA ARG A 207 -1.66 23.38 -6.19
C ARG A 207 -0.47 22.72 -5.51
N TYR A 208 0.69 23.33 -5.74
CA TYR A 208 1.94 23.10 -5.03
C TYR A 208 1.85 23.68 -3.61
#